data_AF-A0A6N9UNP5-F1
#
_entry.id   AF-A0A6N9UNP5-F1
#
_cell.length_a   1.000
_cell.length_b   1.000
_cell.length_c   1.000
_cell.angle_alpha   90.00
_cell.angle_beta   90.00
_cell.angle_gamma   90.00
#
_symmetry.space_group_name_H-M   'P 1'
#
loop_
_entity.id
_entity.type
_entity.pdbx_description
1 polymer ?
#
loop_
_entity_poly.entity_id
_entity_poly.type
_entity_poly.pdbx_seq_one_letter_code
_entity_poly.pdbx_strand_id
1 'polypeptide(L)'
;MTPDPLAPLDLAFWNIESAEHPMHLGALGVFEAGSPTAAAHAADLLAARAPAVPGLRMRIRDTWQPEPGLRAPLSFGGATREPDPRFDPL
;
A
#
# COMPACT_ATOMS: atom_id res chain seq x y z
N MET A 1 7.41 2.77 -15.93
CA MET A 1 7.96 2.96 -14.56
C MET A 1 8.52 1.62 -14.12
N THR A 2 9.73 1.61 -13.56
CA THR A 2 10.39 0.39 -13.08
C THR A 2 9.81 0.00 -11.71
N PRO A 3 9.50 -1.29 -11.45
CA PRO A 3 9.07 -1.76 -10.14
C PRO A 3 10.11 -1.39 -9.07
N ASP A 4 9.64 -0.93 -7.91
CA ASP A 4 10.50 -0.51 -6.79
C ASP A 4 10.53 -1.61 -5.72
N PRO A 5 11.67 -2.30 -5.48
CA PRO A 5 11.76 -3.35 -4.48
C PRO A 5 11.41 -2.86 -3.07
N LEU A 6 10.71 -3.68 -2.29
CA LEU A 6 10.48 -3.39 -0.87
C LEU A 6 11.80 -3.31 -0.10
N ALA A 7 11.89 -2.36 0.83
CA ALA A 7 12.98 -2.34 1.79
C ALA A 7 12.92 -3.62 2.66
N PRO A 8 14.05 -4.11 3.20
CA PRO A 8 14.07 -5.36 3.97
C PRO A 8 13.08 -5.39 5.14
N LEU A 9 12.87 -4.25 5.81
CA LEU A 9 11.91 -4.15 6.91
C LEU A 9 10.45 -4.25 6.43
N ASP A 10 10.12 -3.55 5.33
CA ASP A 10 8.78 -3.62 4.73
C ASP A 10 8.44 -5.04 4.27
N LEU A 11 9.44 -5.73 3.71
CA LEU A 11 9.31 -7.13 3.30
C LEU A 11 9.10 -8.06 4.50
N ALA A 12 9.73 -7.78 5.65
CA ALA A 12 9.49 -8.53 6.87
C ALA A 12 8.03 -8.37 7.35
N PHE A 13 7.51 -7.15 7.38
CA PHE A 13 6.10 -6.87 7.70
C PHE A 13 5.14 -7.60 6.75
N TRP A 14 5.41 -7.54 5.45
CA TRP A 14 4.63 -8.24 4.44
C TRP A 14 4.59 -9.76 4.65
N ASN A 15 5.71 -10.37 5.01
CA ASN A 15 5.81 -11.82 5.18
C ASN A 15 5.18 -12.35 6.48
N ILE A 16 5.03 -11.52 7.51
CA ILE A 16 4.44 -11.94 8.80
C ILE A 16 2.95 -11.57 8.94
N GLU A 17 2.39 -10.86 7.97
CA GLU A 17 0.96 -10.54 7.90
C GLU A 17 0.12 -11.82 7.92
N SER A 18 -0.87 -11.87 8.80
CA SER A 18 -1.87 -12.93 8.87
C SER A 18 -3.21 -12.36 9.32
N ALA A 19 -4.29 -13.13 9.13
CA ALA A 19 -5.61 -12.71 9.58
C ALA A 19 -5.67 -12.48 11.10
N GLU A 20 -4.91 -13.25 11.87
CA GLU A 20 -4.80 -13.16 13.33
C GLU A 20 -3.82 -12.06 13.79
N HIS A 21 -2.86 -11.68 12.94
CA HIS A 21 -1.82 -10.69 13.24
C HIS A 21 -1.69 -9.69 12.08
N PRO A 22 -2.64 -8.76 11.95
CA PRO A 22 -2.54 -7.71 10.97
C PRO A 22 -1.39 -6.75 11.30
N MET A 23 -0.59 -6.42 10.30
CA MET A 23 0.56 -5.50 10.39
C MET A 23 0.24 -4.08 9.94
N HIS A 24 -1.04 -3.75 9.70
CA HIS A 24 -1.45 -2.39 9.39
C HIS A 24 -1.46 -1.50 10.64
N LEU A 25 -1.05 -0.24 10.48
CA LEU A 25 -1.14 0.78 11.51
C LEU A 25 -2.38 1.66 11.25
N GLY A 26 -3.06 2.03 12.33
CA GLY A 26 -4.20 2.94 12.30
C GLY A 26 -4.04 4.07 13.31
N ALA A 27 -4.68 5.20 13.03
CA ALA A 27 -4.77 6.33 13.94
C ALA A 27 -6.17 6.93 13.90
N LEU A 28 -6.65 7.45 15.03
CA LEU A 28 -7.93 8.14 15.15
C LEU A 28 -7.71 9.61 15.48
N GLY A 29 -8.09 10.50 14.56
CA GLY A 29 -8.16 11.94 14.78
C GLY A 29 -9.59 12.37 15.02
N VAL A 30 -9.85 13.10 16.11
CA VAL A 30 -11.17 13.66 16.44
C VAL A 30 -11.14 15.17 16.21
N PHE A 31 -12.10 15.65 15.42
CA PHE A 31 -12.22 17.06 15.04
C PHE A 31 -13.62 17.58 15.38
N GLU A 32 -13.71 18.83 15.80
CA GLU A 32 -15.00 19.51 15.97
C GLU A 32 -15.59 19.90 14.61
N ALA A 33 -16.90 19.71 14.43
CA ALA A 33 -17.60 20.07 13.20
C ALA A 33 -18.19 21.47 13.31
N GLY A 34 -17.68 22.41 12.51
CA GLY A 34 -18.20 23.78 12.46
C GLY A 34 -19.53 23.95 11.69
N SER A 35 -20.01 22.91 11.02
CA SER A 35 -21.28 22.92 10.29
C SER A 35 -21.80 21.49 10.00
N PRO A 36 -23.09 21.32 9.66
CA PRO A 36 -23.64 20.02 9.26
C PRO A 36 -23.00 19.39 8.01
N THR A 37 -22.34 20.19 7.16
CA THR A 37 -21.70 19.73 5.92
C THR A 37 -20.20 19.46 6.06
N ALA A 38 -19.62 19.70 7.24
CA ALA A 38 -18.17 19.62 7.46
C ALA A 38 -17.59 18.23 7.11
N ALA A 39 -18.32 17.15 7.44
CA ALA A 39 -17.88 15.79 7.14
C ALA A 39 -17.84 15.50 5.63
N ALA A 40 -18.89 15.89 4.89
CA ALA A 40 -18.93 15.71 3.44
C ALA A 40 -17.82 16.52 2.76
N HIS A 41 -17.61 17.75 3.19
CA HIS A 41 -16.53 18.58 2.68
C HIS A 41 -15.14 17.98 2.95
N ALA A 42 -14.93 17.42 4.14
CA ALA A 42 -13.67 16.75 4.47
C ALA A 42 -13.44 15.53 3.56
N ALA A 43 -14.47 14.72 3.32
CA ALA A 43 -14.40 13.57 2.41
C ALA A 43 -14.03 14.00 0.99
N ASP A 44 -14.71 15.00 0.43
CA ASP A 44 -14.43 15.54 -0.91
C ASP A 44 -12.98 16.04 -1.03
N LEU A 45 -12.53 16.76 -0.01
CA LEU A 45 -11.18 17.31 0.03
C LEU A 45 -10.10 16.22 0.16
N LEU A 46 -10.35 15.16 0.92
CA LEU A 46 -9.45 14.01 1.03
C LEU A 46 -9.39 13.25 -0.29
N ALA A 47 -10.54 12.95 -0.90
CA ALA A 47 -10.61 12.26 -2.18
C ALA A 47 -9.90 13.03 -3.30
N ALA A 48 -10.09 14.35 -3.37
CA ALA A 48 -9.42 15.18 -4.36
C ALA A 48 -7.89 15.23 -4.18
N ARG A 49 -7.38 15.07 -2.96
CA ARG A 49 -5.95 15.13 -2.64
C ARG A 49 -5.26 13.78 -2.68
N ALA A 50 -5.99 12.70 -2.45
CA ALA A 50 -5.48 11.34 -2.39
C ALA A 50 -4.57 10.95 -3.59
N PRO A 51 -4.89 11.25 -4.85
CA PRO A 51 -4.03 10.90 -5.99
C PRO A 51 -2.63 11.54 -5.95
N ALA A 52 -2.49 12.69 -5.27
CA ALA A 52 -1.22 13.41 -5.15
C ALA A 52 -0.36 12.91 -3.99
N VAL A 53 -0.89 12.07 -3.10
CA VAL A 53 -0.16 11.54 -1.94
C VAL A 53 0.80 10.44 -2.40
N PRO A 54 2.12 10.59 -2.21
CA PRO A 54 3.08 9.54 -2.53
C PRO A 54 2.77 8.25 -1.78
N GLY A 55 2.80 7.11 -2.48
CA GLY A 55 2.54 5.80 -1.88
C GLY A 55 1.08 5.36 -1.85
N LEU A 56 0.11 6.29 -1.81
CA LEU A 56 -1.31 5.92 -1.67
C LEU A 56 -1.87 5.17 -2.90
N ARG A 57 -1.39 5.53 -4.10
CA ARG A 57 -1.75 4.89 -5.37
C ARG A 57 -0.88 3.69 -5.73
N MET A 58 -0.20 3.08 -4.76
CA MET A 58 0.72 1.98 -4.99
C MET A 58 0.11 0.68 -4.47
N ARG A 59 0.43 -0.43 -5.15
CA ARG A 59 0.16 -1.79 -4.67
C ARG A 59 1.45 -2.57 -4.55
N ILE A 60 1.46 -3.53 -3.63
CA ILE A 60 2.55 -4.48 -3.45
C ILE A 60 2.23 -5.72 -4.28
N ARG A 61 3.24 -6.25 -4.98
CA ARG A 61 3.17 -7.54 -5.68
C ARG A 61 4.36 -8.41 -5.33
N ASP A 62 4.08 -9.67 -5.05
CA ASP A 62 5.13 -10.68 -4.92
C ASP A 62 5.83 -10.88 -6.26
N THR A 63 7.15 -11.05 -6.21
CA THR A 63 8.02 -11.23 -7.37
C THR A 63 8.38 -12.69 -7.64
N TRP A 64 7.69 -13.64 -6.99
CA TRP A 64 7.97 -15.07 -7.18
C TRP A 64 7.83 -15.46 -8.67
N GLN A 65 8.95 -15.82 -9.29
CA GLN A 65 9.02 -16.36 -10.64
C GLN A 65 9.59 -17.78 -10.58
N PRO A 66 8.79 -18.82 -10.83
CA PRO A 66 9.31 -20.16 -11.03
C PRO A 66 9.88 -20.25 -12.46
N GLU A 67 11.16 -19.94 -12.65
CA GLU A 67 11.85 -20.23 -13.91
C GLU A 67 12.25 -21.72 -13.95
N PRO A 68 11.75 -22.52 -14.90
CA PRO A 68 12.18 -23.91 -15.05
C PRO A 68 13.60 -23.94 -15.64
N GLY A 69 14.62 -24.13 -14.77
CA GLY A 69 15.93 -24.60 -15.21
C GLY A 69 17.18 -23.86 -14.74
N LEU A 70 17.10 -22.82 -13.90
CA LEU A 70 18.29 -22.06 -13.49
C LEU A 70 18.69 -22.25 -12.02
N ARG A 71 19.93 -22.75 -11.83
CA ARG A 71 20.67 -22.88 -10.56
C ARG A 71 21.35 -21.57 -10.15
N ALA A 72 20.62 -20.46 -10.14
CA ALA A 72 21.06 -19.20 -9.53
C ALA A 72 20.48 -19.10 -8.10
N PRO A 73 21.04 -18.30 -7.17
CA PRO A 73 20.49 -18.25 -5.81
C PRO A 73 19.05 -17.76 -5.93
N LEU A 74 18.14 -18.64 -5.52
CA LEU A 74 16.71 -18.43 -5.50
C LEU A 74 16.47 -17.11 -4.77
N SER A 75 16.05 -16.07 -5.49
CA SER A 75 15.47 -14.88 -4.87
C SER A 75 14.13 -15.30 -4.27
N PHE A 76 14.18 -16.03 -3.15
CA PHE A 76 13.02 -16.46 -2.41
C PHE A 76 12.33 -15.21 -1.84
N GLY A 77 11.07 -14.98 -2.23
CA GLY A 77 10.16 -14.12 -1.49
C GLY A 77 10.51 -12.64 -1.48
N GLY A 78 10.68 -12.02 -2.65
CA GLY A 78 10.71 -10.56 -2.77
C GLY A 78 9.34 -9.99 -3.15
N ALA A 79 9.12 -8.72 -2.86
CA ALA A 79 7.95 -7.97 -3.31
C ALA A 79 8.35 -6.59 -3.82
N THR A 80 7.58 -6.05 -4.76
CA THR A 80 7.80 -4.73 -5.37
C THR A 80 6.57 -3.86 -5.23
N ARG A 81 6.79 -2.55 -5.06
CA ARG A 81 5.76 -1.52 -5.19
C ARG A 81 5.62 -1.12 -6.65
N GLU A 82 4.38 -1.09 -7.11
CA GLU A 82 4.02 -0.60 -8.44
C GLU A 82 2.75 0.27 -8.39
N PRO A 83 2.57 1.22 -9.33
CA PRO A 83 1.34 1.99 -9.40
C PRO A 83 0.12 1.08 -9.58
N ASP A 84 -0.95 1.32 -8.82
CA ASP A 84 -2.22 0.61 -9.02
C ASP A 84 -3.06 1.31 -10.10
N PRO A 85 -3.28 0.68 -11.26
CA PRO A 85 -4.14 1.25 -12.31
C PRO A 85 -5.62 1.33 -11.90
N ARG A 86 -6.02 0.68 -10.81
CA ARG A 86 -7.41 0.69 -10.31
C ARG A 86 -7.58 1.53 -9.04
N PHE A 87 -6.62 2.41 -8.74
CA PHE A 87 -6.72 3.29 -7.59
C PHE A 87 -7.96 4.20 -7.72
N ASP A 88 -8.89 4.04 -6.79
CA ASP A 88 -10.10 4.86 -6.65
C ASP A 88 -10.12 5.48 -5.25
N PRO A 89 -10.07 6.82 -5.13
CA PRO A 89 -10.08 7.49 -3.82
C PRO A 89 -11.49 7.67 -3.22
N LEU A 90 -12.54 7.03 -3.78
CA LEU A 90 -13.95 7.18 -3.38
C LEU A 90 -14.62 5.85 -3.01
#